data_AF-A0A920PLG2-F1
#
_entry.id   AF-A0A920PLG2-F1
#
_cell.length_a   1.000
_cell.length_b   1.000
_cell.length_c   1.000
_cell.angle_alpha   90.00
_cell.angle_beta   90.00
_cell.angle_gamma   90.00
#
_symmetry.space_group_name_H-M   'P 1'
#
loop_
_entity.id
_entity.type
_entity.pdbx_description
1 polymer ?
#
loop_
_entity_poly.entity_id
_entity_poly.type
_entity_poly.pdbx_seq_one_letter_code
_entity_poly.pdbx_strand_id
1 'polypeptide(L)'
;MERDEYVAMFVRSALILRSSSTPWGKYPIVGDVRGSHFMMCIENVANPETKELLPEQPNIGKRIADHCQERGVIVRPFAPFNVMSPPWF
;
A
#
# COMPACT_ATOMS: atom_id res chain seq x y z
N MET A 1 -16.97 -9.55 2.56
CA MET A 1 -16.22 -8.51 1.83
C MET A 1 -14.75 -8.84 2.03
N GLU A 2 -14.13 -9.40 1.00
CA GLU A 2 -13.03 -10.36 1.12
C GLU A 2 -11.67 -9.68 1.25
N ARG A 3 -10.85 -10.18 2.18
CA ARG A 3 -9.63 -9.54 2.72
C ARG A 3 -8.44 -9.46 1.76
N ASP A 4 -8.55 -10.04 0.56
CA ASP A 4 -7.41 -10.35 -0.31
C ASP A 4 -7.19 -9.34 -1.45
N GLU A 5 -8.18 -8.50 -1.78
CA GLU A 5 -8.05 -7.52 -2.88
C GLU A 5 -7.06 -6.39 -2.58
N TYR A 6 -6.92 -5.98 -1.30
CA TYR A 6 -6.00 -4.91 -0.89
C TYR A 6 -4.53 -5.31 -1.06
N VAL A 7 -4.23 -6.60 -0.92
CA VAL A 7 -2.89 -7.13 -1.14
C VAL A 7 -2.59 -7.23 -2.63
N ALA A 8 -3.57 -7.70 -3.41
CA ALA A 8 -3.44 -7.81 -4.86
C ALA A 8 -3.14 -6.45 -5.50
N MET A 9 -3.66 -5.35 -4.94
CA MET A 9 -3.28 -3.97 -5.29
C MET A 9 -1.78 -3.76 -5.13
N PHE A 10 -1.23 -4.05 -3.95
CA PHE A 10 0.14 -3.70 -3.60
C PHE A 10 1.17 -4.46 -4.44
N VAL A 11 0.92 -5.74 -4.69
CA VAL A 11 1.75 -6.57 -5.58
C VAL A 11 1.73 -6.08 -7.03
N ARG A 12 0.57 -5.60 -7.51
CA ARG A 12 0.46 -5.02 -8.86
C ARG A 12 1.10 -3.63 -8.96
N SER A 13 1.04 -2.83 -7.89
CA SER A 13 1.57 -1.47 -7.85
C SER A 13 3.08 -1.41 -7.62
N ALA A 14 3.66 -2.36 -6.87
CA ALA A 14 5.10 -2.48 -6.67
C ALA A 14 5.87 -2.70 -7.99
N LEU A 15 5.21 -3.32 -8.98
CA LEU A 15 5.75 -3.58 -10.31
C LEU A 15 5.53 -2.44 -11.31
N ILE A 16 4.67 -1.46 -10.99
CA ILE A 16 4.28 -0.42 -11.93
C ILE A 16 4.69 0.94 -11.37
N LEU A 17 5.87 1.41 -11.80
CA LEU A 17 6.15 2.84 -11.82
C LEU A 17 5.10 3.51 -12.73
N ARG A 18 4.15 4.20 -12.12
CA ARG A 18 3.31 5.27 -12.72
C ARG A 18 2.34 4.93 -13.86
N SER A 19 2.33 3.73 -14.46
CA SER A 19 1.50 3.44 -15.66
C SER A 19 0.11 2.87 -15.37
N SER A 20 -0.24 2.49 -14.14
CA SER A 20 -1.58 1.98 -13.83
C SER A 20 -2.56 3.14 -13.67
N SER A 21 -3.40 3.36 -14.67
CA SER A 21 -4.53 4.30 -14.69
C SER A 21 -5.67 3.94 -13.71
N THR A 22 -5.41 3.10 -12.71
CA THR A 22 -6.44 2.64 -11.79
C THR A 22 -6.63 3.68 -10.69
N PRO A 23 -7.85 4.23 -10.51
CA PRO A 23 -8.11 5.16 -9.43
C PRO A 23 -8.01 4.45 -8.08
N TRP A 24 -7.14 4.95 -7.21
CA TRP A 24 -6.90 4.45 -5.85
C TRP A 24 -8.10 4.65 -4.91
N GLY A 25 -8.98 5.60 -5.25
CA GLY A 25 -10.21 5.91 -4.49
C GLY A 25 -11.24 4.77 -4.42
N LYS A 26 -11.01 3.65 -5.13
CA LYS A 26 -11.80 2.43 -4.96
C LYS A 26 -11.46 1.64 -3.69
N TYR A 27 -10.33 1.93 -3.03
CA TYR A 27 -9.90 1.24 -1.82
C TYR A 27 -10.15 2.12 -0.57
N PRO A 28 -11.08 1.73 0.32
CA PRO A 28 -11.47 2.55 1.48
C PRO A 28 -10.36 2.75 2.52
N ILE A 29 -9.31 1.92 2.50
CA ILE A 29 -8.18 2.06 3.44
C ILE A 29 -7.09 2.99 2.91
N VAL A 30 -7.11 3.34 1.62
CA VAL A 30 -6.03 4.12 1.00
C VAL A 30 -6.35 5.60 1.17
N GLY A 31 -5.56 6.26 2.01
CA GLY A 31 -5.68 7.70 2.26
C GLY A 31 -4.97 8.49 1.18
N ASP A 32 -3.71 8.17 0.95
CA ASP A 32 -2.88 8.88 -0.02
C ASP A 32 -1.87 7.92 -0.67
N VAL A 33 -1.53 8.22 -1.91
CA VAL A 33 -0.50 7.50 -2.68
C VAL A 33 0.46 8.53 -3.23
N ARG A 34 1.67 8.54 -2.68
CA ARG A 34 2.70 9.53 -3.02
C ARG A 34 4.03 8.87 -3.29
N GLY A 35 4.84 9.52 -4.11
CA GLY A 35 6.12 8.97 -4.50
C GLY A 35 6.78 9.80 -5.59
N SER A 36 8.08 9.57 -5.76
CA SER A 36 8.90 10.22 -6.76
C SER A 36 9.96 9.22 -7.24
N HIS A 37 10.19 9.16 -8.55
CA HIS A 37 11.14 8.25 -9.19
C HIS A 37 10.91 6.79 -8.75
N PHE A 38 11.83 6.21 -8.00
CA PHE A 38 11.81 4.82 -7.52
C PHE A 38 11.42 4.72 -6.06
N MET A 39 10.71 5.72 -5.53
CA MET A 39 10.23 5.74 -4.15
C MET A 39 8.72 5.92 -4.17
N MET A 40 7.99 4.94 -3.66
CA MET A 40 6.53 4.97 -3.54
C MET A 40 6.13 4.69 -2.09
N CYS A 41 5.09 5.39 -1.63
CA CYS A 41 4.53 5.25 -0.30
C CYS A 41 3.00 5.28 -0.38
N ILE A 42 2.37 4.31 0.28
CA ILE A 42 0.92 4.26 0.46
C ILE A 42 0.64 4.50 1.93
N GLU A 43 -0.27 5.44 2.19
CA GLU A 43 -0.78 5.76 3.53
C GLU A 43 -2.11 5.06 3.76
N ASN A 44 -2.16 4.20 4.78
CA ASN A 44 -3.37 3.49 5.17
C ASN A 44 -4.10 4.23 6.29
N VAL A 45 -5.35 4.61 6.04
CA VAL A 45 -6.20 5.39 6.95
C VAL A 45 -7.52 4.65 7.20
N ALA A 46 -8.17 4.97 8.31
CA ALA A 46 -9.50 4.47 8.63
C ALA A 46 -10.57 5.14 7.74
N ASN A 47 -10.34 6.41 7.38
CA ASN A 47 -11.23 7.18 6.52
C ASN A 47 -10.42 8.07 5.54
N PRO A 48 -10.55 7.88 4.21
CA PRO A 48 -9.83 8.65 3.19
C PRO A 48 -10.21 10.13 3.12
N GLU A 49 -11.42 10.50 3.54
CA GLU A 49 -11.91 11.89 3.53
C GLU A 49 -11.33 12.67 4.71
N THR A 50 -11.36 12.08 5.90
CA THR A 50 -10.89 12.74 7.14
C THR A 50 -9.41 12.50 7.44
N LYS A 51 -8.77 11.55 6.75
CA LYS A 51 -7.41 11.04 7.05
C LYS A 51 -7.27 10.51 8.49
N GLU A 52 -8.36 10.02 9.08
CA GLU A 52 -8.33 9.42 10.40
C GLU A 52 -7.41 8.20 10.40
N LEU A 53 -6.51 8.12 11.38
CA LEU A 53 -5.52 7.03 11.44
C LEU A 53 -6.19 5.70 11.82
N LEU A 54 -5.69 4.61 11.24
CA LEU A 54 -6.07 3.28 11.70
C LEU A 54 -5.55 3.05 13.12
N PRO A 55 -6.30 2.34 13.98
CA PRO A 55 -5.79 1.92 15.27
C PRO A 55 -4.53 1.06 15.09
N GLU A 56 -3.60 1.09 16.05
CA GLU A 56 -2.34 0.35 15.96
C GLU A 56 -2.52 -1.18 16.03
N GLN A 57 -3.51 -1.65 16.80
CA GLN A 57 -3.73 -3.07 17.08
C GLN A 57 -3.85 -3.98 15.83
N PRO A 58 -4.51 -3.58 14.73
CA PRO A 58 -4.52 -4.39 13.51
C PRO A 58 -3.17 -4.52 12.81
N ASN A 59 -2.15 -3.71 13.15
CA ASN A 59 -0.83 -3.68 12.52
C ASN A 59 -0.90 -3.81 10.99
N ILE A 60 -1.75 -2.97 10.39
CA ILE A 60 -2.18 -3.12 8.99
C ILE A 60 -1.00 -3.10 8.02
N GLY A 61 0.00 -2.24 8.28
CA GLY A 61 1.20 -2.14 7.48
C GLY A 61 1.93 -3.48 7.42
N LYS A 62 2.11 -4.15 8.57
CA LYS A 62 2.73 -5.48 8.64
C LYS A 62 1.91 -6.53 7.89
N ARG A 63 0.58 -6.53 8.05
CA ARG A 63 -0.28 -7.50 7.35
C ARG A 63 -0.18 -7.37 5.83
N ILE A 64 -0.16 -6.14 5.32
CA ILE A 64 0.04 -5.88 3.89
C ILE A 64 1.43 -6.39 3.46
N ALA A 65 2.47 -6.10 4.24
CA ALA A 65 3.83 -6.54 3.94
C ALA A 65 3.95 -8.07 3.92
N ASP A 66 3.39 -8.77 4.91
CA ASP A 66 3.41 -10.23 5.01
C ASP A 66 2.75 -10.87 3.78
N HIS A 67 1.57 -10.36 3.38
CA HIS A 67 0.89 -10.87 2.20
C HIS A 67 1.57 -10.52 0.87
N CYS A 68 2.29 -9.40 0.78
CA CYS A 68 3.11 -9.09 -0.39
C CYS A 68 4.31 -10.04 -0.46
N GLN A 69 4.92 -10.34 0.68
CA GLN A 69 6.05 -11.26 0.78
C GLN A 69 5.68 -12.68 0.35
N GLU A 70 4.48 -13.16 0.72
CA GLU A 70 3.92 -14.43 0.23
C GLU A 70 3.86 -14.51 -1.31
N ARG A 71 3.76 -13.36 -1.98
CA ARG A 71 3.67 -13.23 -3.44
C ARG A 71 4.99 -12.81 -4.09
N GLY A 72 6.09 -12.81 -3.32
CA GLY A 72 7.44 -12.48 -3.80
C GLY A 72 7.74 -10.98 -3.91
N VAL A 73 6.92 -10.12 -3.32
CA VAL A 73 7.13 -8.66 -3.31
C VAL A 73 7.54 -8.19 -1.92
N ILE A 74 8.68 -7.54 -1.81
CA ILE A 74 9.16 -6.99 -0.54
C ILE A 74 8.61 -5.58 -0.35
N VAL A 75 7.97 -5.36 0.80
CA VAL A 75 7.36 -4.10 1.18
C VAL A 75 7.82 -3.75 2.58
N ARG A 76 8.25 -2.50 2.79
CA ARG A 76 8.61 -2.04 4.12
C ARG A 76 7.37 -1.46 4.82
N PRO A 77 6.85 -2.08 5.88
CA PRO A 77 5.85 -1.46 6.73
C PRO A 77 6.48 -0.40 7.65
N PHE A 78 5.80 0.73 7.82
CA PHE A 78 6.19 1.80 8.74
C PHE A 78 4.94 2.48 9.29
N ALA A 79 4.45 2.03 10.45
CA ALA A 79 3.21 2.51 11.06
C ALA A 79 2.01 2.43 10.06
N PRO A 80 1.25 3.50 9.70
CA PRO A 80 0.21 3.36 8.68
C PRO A 80 0.76 3.29 7.25
N PHE A 81 2.08 3.41 7.06
CA PHE A 81 2.70 3.48 5.75
C PHE A 81 3.21 2.14 5.26
N ASN A 82 3.14 1.95 3.95
CA ASN A 82 3.85 0.89 3.25
C ASN A 82 4.71 1.51 2.14
N VAL A 83 6.03 1.35 2.27
CA VAL A 83 7.02 1.97 1.39
C VAL A 83 7.63 0.91 0.46
N MET A 84 7.81 1.31 -0.80
CA MET A 84 8.46 0.53 -1.84
C MET A 84 9.56 1.36 -2.48
N SER A 85 10.71 0.72 -2.69
CA SER A 85 11.84 1.33 -3.37
C SER A 85 12.53 0.32 -4.29
N PRO A 86 11.93 0.01 -5.45
CA PRO A 86 12.54 -0.93 -6.38
C PRO A 86 13.91 -0.42 -6.83
N PRO A 87 14.85 -1.33 -7.12
CA PRO A 87 16.13 -0.95 -7.69
C PRO A 87 15.97 -0.38 -9.10
N TRP A 88 16.97 0.35 -9.56
CA TRP A 88 16.99 0.99 -10.89
C TRP A 88 17.36 0.04 -12.04
N PHE A 89 17.85 -1.17 -11.76
CA PHE A 89 18.47 -2.08 -12.75
C PHE A 89 17.47 -2.91 -13.57
#